data_AF-A0AAI8VII5-F1
#
_entry.id   AF-A0AAI8VII5-F1
#
_cell.length_a   1.000
_cell.length_b   1.000
_cell.length_c   1.000
_cell.angle_alpha   90.00
_cell.angle_beta   90.00
_cell.angle_gamma   90.00
#
_symmetry.space_group_name_H-M   'P 1'
#
loop_
_entity.id
_entity.type
_entity.pdbx_description
1 polymer ?
#
loop_
_entity_poly.entity_id
_entity_poly.type
_entity_poly.pdbx_seq_one_letter_code
_entity_poly.pdbx_strand_id
1 'polypeptide(L)'
;MGYKFSAPFFIAPAARAGYGDPDRGEFNLMEAAASEIILYNPALYAMKTIKELATVKSNSTFNGPQVVFQQMYSNANLSATWDLMKRAEAASAKAILWTIDAPSDATRRTGGVVSRKPRELPLALC
;
A
#
# COMPACT_ATOMS: atom_id res chain seq x y z
N MET A 1 1.30 -10.90 -18.50
CA MET A 1 0.85 -11.82 -17.43
C MET A 1 -0.55 -12.42 -17.65
N GLY A 2 -1.21 -12.23 -18.80
CA GLY A 2 -2.42 -13.02 -19.16
C GLY A 2 -3.70 -12.80 -18.34
N TYR A 3 -3.70 -11.86 -17.37
CA TYR A 3 -4.86 -11.57 -16.53
C TYR A 3 -5.83 -10.58 -17.20
N LYS A 4 -7.13 -10.79 -16.97
CA LYS A 4 -8.21 -9.92 -17.44
C LYS A 4 -8.65 -8.96 -16.33
N PHE A 5 -8.88 -7.70 -16.69
CA PHE A 5 -9.42 -6.67 -15.81
C PHE A 5 -10.59 -5.97 -16.52
N SER A 6 -11.48 -5.36 -15.76
CA SER A 6 -12.63 -4.62 -16.30
C SER A 6 -12.22 -3.33 -17.01
N ALA A 7 -11.13 -2.69 -16.58
CA ALA A 7 -10.70 -1.38 -17.06
C ALA A 7 -9.18 -1.30 -17.27
N PRO A 8 -8.71 -0.40 -18.16
CA PRO A 8 -7.29 -0.22 -18.48
C PRO A 8 -6.57 0.73 -17.50
N PHE A 9 -6.98 0.75 -16.23
CA PHE A 9 -6.31 1.49 -15.16
C PHE A 9 -6.28 0.64 -13.89
N PHE A 10 -5.44 1.04 -12.95
CA PHE A 10 -5.24 0.30 -11.70
C PHE A 10 -4.96 1.27 -10.55
N ILE A 11 -5.14 0.78 -9.33
CA ILE A 11 -4.80 1.55 -8.13
C ILE A 11 -3.31 1.41 -7.86
N ALA A 12 -2.59 2.52 -8.03
CA ALA A 12 -1.15 2.61 -7.81
C ALA A 12 -0.79 2.47 -6.31
N PRO A 13 0.44 2.02 -5.99
CA PRO A 13 0.88 1.88 -4.60
C PRO A 13 1.00 3.25 -3.94
N ALA A 14 0.18 3.49 -2.92
CA ALA A 14 0.26 4.63 -2.03
C ALA A 14 0.25 4.12 -0.58
N ALA A 15 1.28 4.50 0.18
CA ALA A 15 1.43 4.09 1.57
C ALA A 15 0.52 4.93 2.49
N ARG A 16 0.20 4.37 3.66
CA ARG A 16 -0.47 5.06 4.78
C ARG A 16 -1.90 5.49 4.47
N ALA A 17 -2.70 4.60 3.87
CA ALA A 17 -4.12 4.86 3.66
C ALA A 17 -4.90 5.09 4.98
N GLY A 18 -4.36 4.63 6.11
CA GLY A 18 -4.93 4.89 7.43
C GLY A 18 -4.90 6.35 7.89
N TYR A 19 -4.23 7.26 7.17
CA TYR A 19 -4.44 8.70 7.39
C TYR A 19 -5.80 9.20 6.91
N GLY A 20 -6.43 8.51 5.96
CA GLY A 20 -7.80 8.81 5.51
C GLY A 20 -8.86 8.02 6.28
N ASP A 21 -8.58 6.75 6.58
CA ASP A 21 -9.47 5.86 7.33
C ASP A 21 -8.63 4.98 8.29
N PRO A 22 -8.50 5.37 9.57
CA PRO A 22 -7.63 4.70 10.54
C PRO A 22 -7.92 3.21 10.72
N ASP A 23 -9.18 2.81 10.56
CA ASP A 23 -9.62 1.44 10.85
C ASP A 23 -9.46 0.55 9.62
N ARG A 24 -9.90 1.01 8.44
CA ARG A 24 -9.92 0.18 7.24
C ARG A 24 -8.76 0.42 6.29
N GLY A 25 -8.35 1.67 6.06
CA GLY A 25 -7.20 2.04 5.22
C GLY A 25 -7.10 1.23 3.91
N GLU A 26 -6.01 0.47 3.76
CA GLU A 26 -5.75 -0.33 2.56
C GLU A 26 -6.73 -1.50 2.33
N PHE A 27 -7.50 -1.93 3.33
CA PHE A 27 -8.57 -2.93 3.12
C PHE A 27 -9.64 -2.40 2.16
N ASN A 28 -10.02 -1.13 2.29
CA ASN A 28 -10.99 -0.50 1.39
C ASN A 28 -10.49 -0.52 -0.05
N LEU A 29 -9.20 -0.27 -0.27
CA LEU A 29 -8.60 -0.31 -1.60
C LEU A 29 -8.58 -1.72 -2.19
N MET A 30 -8.27 -2.73 -1.37
CA MET A 30 -8.28 -4.13 -1.79
C MET A 30 -9.68 -4.60 -2.18
N GLU A 31 -10.68 -4.31 -1.35
CA GLU A 31 -12.07 -4.69 -1.60
C GLU A 31 -12.68 -3.92 -2.78
N ALA A 32 -12.41 -2.62 -2.89
CA ALA A 32 -12.87 -1.82 -4.03
C ALA A 32 -12.27 -2.34 -5.34
N ALA A 33 -10.97 -2.68 -5.34
CA ALA A 33 -10.33 -3.26 -6.52
C ALA A 33 -10.94 -4.62 -6.91
N ALA A 34 -11.33 -5.43 -5.92
CA ALA A 34 -12.04 -6.67 -6.15
C ALA A 34 -13.44 -6.45 -6.74
N SER A 35 -14.20 -5.52 -6.17
CA SER A 35 -15.57 -5.17 -6.59
C SER A 35 -15.59 -4.69 -8.03
N GLU A 36 -14.66 -3.82 -8.39
CA GLU A 36 -14.55 -3.25 -9.73
C GLU A 36 -13.75 -4.13 -10.69
N ILE A 37 -13.16 -5.25 -10.23
CA ILE A 37 -12.33 -6.16 -11.04
C ILE A 37 -11.17 -5.41 -11.74
N ILE A 38 -10.55 -4.49 -11.00
CA ILE A 38 -9.35 -3.77 -11.42
C ILE A 38 -8.13 -4.24 -10.61
N LEU A 39 -6.95 -3.97 -11.13
CA LEU A 39 -5.71 -4.29 -10.42
C LEU A 39 -5.49 -3.31 -9.25
N TYR A 40 -5.04 -3.84 -8.12
CA TYR A 40 -4.48 -3.05 -7.03
C TYR A 40 -3.06 -3.50 -6.74
N ASN A 41 -2.20 -2.51 -6.49
CA ASN A 41 -0.81 -2.71 -6.10
C ASN A 41 -0.59 -2.17 -4.68
N PRO A 42 -0.63 -2.99 -3.63
CA PRO A 42 -0.33 -2.56 -2.27
C PRO A 42 1.09 -2.03 -2.14
N ALA A 43 1.25 -0.90 -1.46
CA ALA A 43 2.56 -0.34 -1.13
C ALA A 43 3.30 -1.22 -0.11
N LEU A 44 4.64 -1.27 -0.18
CA LEU A 44 5.47 -1.94 0.83
C LEU A 44 5.25 -1.36 2.22
N TYR A 45 5.07 -0.04 2.31
CA TYR A 45 4.86 0.70 3.55
C TYR A 45 3.38 0.97 3.85
N ALA A 46 2.49 0.08 3.41
CA ALA A 46 1.08 0.10 3.80
C ALA A 46 0.92 -0.04 5.32
N MET A 47 -0.15 0.53 5.88
CA MET A 47 -0.47 0.37 7.31
C MET A 47 -1.00 -1.03 7.62
N LYS A 48 -1.70 -1.67 6.67
CA LYS A 48 -2.06 -3.08 6.74
C LYS A 48 -0.95 -3.97 6.18
N THR A 49 -0.70 -5.09 6.83
CA THR A 49 0.32 -6.06 6.40
C THR A 49 -0.12 -6.85 5.17
N ILE A 50 0.85 -7.38 4.42
CA ILE A 50 0.61 -8.25 3.24
C ILE A 50 -0.30 -9.42 3.61
N LYS A 51 -0.09 -10.03 4.79
CA LYS A 51 -0.91 -11.15 5.27
C LYS A 51 -2.35 -10.73 5.53
N GLU A 52 -2.56 -9.60 6.20
CA GLU A 52 -3.90 -9.07 6.45
C GLU A 52 -4.62 -8.75 5.14
N LEU A 53 -3.95 -8.07 4.21
CA LEU A 53 -4.52 -7.76 2.90
C LEU A 53 -4.87 -9.01 2.10
N ALA A 54 -4.11 -10.10 2.25
CA ALA A 54 -4.42 -11.37 1.60
C ALA A 54 -5.74 -12.00 2.10
N THR A 55 -6.15 -11.72 3.34
CA THR A 55 -7.38 -12.29 3.93
C THR A 55 -8.67 -11.71 3.35
N VAL A 56 -8.62 -10.48 2.82
CA VAL A 56 -9.78 -9.78 2.25
C VAL A 56 -9.85 -9.89 0.73
N LYS A 57 -8.99 -10.70 0.11
CA LYS A 57 -9.00 -10.92 -1.34
C LYS A 57 -10.28 -11.64 -1.76
N SER A 58 -10.93 -11.11 -2.78
CA SER A 58 -12.09 -11.79 -3.37
C SER A 58 -11.69 -12.97 -4.25
N ASN A 59 -12.54 -14.00 -4.30
CA ASN A 59 -12.41 -15.12 -5.24
C ASN A 59 -13.36 -15.03 -6.44
N SER A 60 -14.15 -13.96 -6.54
CA SER A 60 -15.20 -13.78 -7.56
C SER A 60 -14.80 -12.87 -8.72
N THR A 61 -13.52 -12.79 -9.07
CA THR A 61 -13.03 -11.96 -10.19
C THR A 61 -12.97 -12.75 -11.50
N PHE A 62 -12.72 -12.08 -12.64
CA PHE A 62 -12.53 -12.74 -13.94
C PHE A 62 -11.41 -13.79 -13.98
N ASN A 63 -10.46 -13.71 -13.04
CA ASN A 63 -9.33 -14.64 -12.95
C ASN A 63 -9.49 -15.64 -11.79
N GLY A 64 -10.69 -15.74 -11.21
CA GLY A 64 -10.95 -16.44 -9.94
C GLY A 64 -10.45 -15.60 -8.76
N PRO A 65 -9.41 -16.05 -8.03
CA PRO A 65 -8.77 -15.25 -6.98
C PRO A 65 -8.29 -13.88 -7.49
N GLN A 66 -8.54 -12.84 -6.72
CA GLN A 66 -8.13 -11.48 -7.03
C GLN A 66 -6.62 -11.41 -7.30
N VAL A 67 -6.29 -10.80 -8.43
CA VAL A 67 -4.91 -10.59 -8.87
C VAL A 67 -4.39 -9.30 -8.24
N VAL A 68 -3.24 -9.40 -7.57
CA VAL A 68 -2.58 -8.30 -6.86
C VAL A 68 -1.10 -8.36 -7.20
N PHE A 69 -0.46 -7.20 -7.45
CA PHE A 69 1.00 -7.11 -7.54
C PHE A 69 1.55 -6.40 -6.32
N GLN A 70 2.55 -6.99 -5.68
CA GLN A 70 3.14 -6.40 -4.48
C GLN A 70 4.19 -5.37 -4.88
N GLN A 71 4.06 -4.14 -4.39
CA GLN A 71 5.12 -3.14 -4.54
C GLN A 71 6.28 -3.46 -3.61
N MET A 72 7.50 -3.24 -4.09
CA MET A 72 8.73 -3.37 -3.29
C MET A 72 9.72 -2.23 -3.51
N TYR A 73 10.48 -1.96 -2.45
CA TYR A 73 11.75 -1.24 -2.49
C TYR A 73 12.86 -2.23 -2.11
N SER A 74 14.03 -2.10 -2.74
CA SER A 74 15.23 -2.84 -2.34
C SER A 74 15.79 -2.27 -1.04
N ASN A 75 16.14 -3.16 -0.11
CA ASN A 75 16.86 -2.79 1.11
C ASN A 75 18.37 -3.08 0.95
N ALA A 76 19.23 -2.28 1.58
CA ALA A 76 20.66 -2.57 1.68
C ALA A 76 20.93 -3.96 2.27
N ASN A 77 20.07 -4.41 3.20
CA ASN A 77 20.03 -5.80 3.64
C ASN A 77 19.19 -6.63 2.67
N LEU A 78 19.85 -7.36 1.78
CA LEU A 78 19.18 -8.19 0.77
C LEU A 78 18.32 -9.30 1.38
N SER A 79 18.69 -9.84 2.55
CA SER A 79 17.87 -10.86 3.24
C SER A 79 16.45 -10.34 3.53
N ALA A 80 16.32 -9.07 3.92
CA ALA A 80 15.01 -8.46 4.14
C ALA A 80 14.19 -8.32 2.84
N THR A 81 14.86 -8.09 1.71
CA THR A 81 14.23 -8.03 0.38
C THR A 81 13.73 -9.42 -0.04
N TRP A 82 14.52 -10.46 0.18
CA TRP A 82 14.13 -11.84 -0.09
C TRP A 82 12.95 -12.30 0.77
N ASP A 83 12.94 -11.94 2.06
CA ASP A 83 11.83 -12.26 2.95
C ASP A 83 10.54 -11.50 2.61
N LEU A 84 10.65 -10.30 2.04
CA LEU A 84 9.50 -9.60 1.46
C LEU A 84 8.94 -10.36 0.25
N MET A 85 9.79 -10.79 -0.68
CA MET A 85 9.34 -11.55 -1.86
C MET A 85 8.65 -12.85 -1.46
N LYS A 86 9.21 -13.59 -0.49
CA LYS A 86 8.58 -14.81 0.05
C LYS A 86 7.21 -14.54 0.66
N ARG A 87 7.06 -13.44 1.41
CA ARG A 87 5.75 -13.04 1.98
C ARG A 87 4.75 -12.66 0.91
N ALA A 88 5.20 -11.96 -0.14
CA ALA A 88 4.35 -11.61 -1.28
C ALA A 88 3.88 -12.86 -2.04
N GLU A 89 4.78 -13.82 -2.27
CA GLU A 89 4.47 -15.11 -2.88
C GLU A 89 3.48 -15.91 -2.03
N ALA A 90 3.72 -16.01 -0.72
CA ALA A 90 2.81 -16.67 0.22
C ALA A 90 1.41 -16.02 0.25
N ALA A 91 1.32 -14.70 0.04
CA ALA A 91 0.08 -13.95 -0.11
C ALA A 91 -0.56 -14.06 -1.52
N SER A 92 -0.02 -14.93 -2.39
CA SER A 92 -0.46 -15.12 -3.77
C SER A 92 -0.40 -13.84 -4.62
N ALA A 93 0.60 -12.99 -4.40
CA ALA A 93 0.92 -11.91 -5.33
C ALA A 93 1.38 -12.50 -6.67
N LYS A 94 0.89 -11.96 -7.79
CA LYS A 94 1.18 -12.51 -9.13
C LYS A 94 2.36 -11.83 -9.81
N ALA A 95 2.78 -10.69 -9.28
CA ALA A 95 3.95 -9.97 -9.74
C ALA A 95 4.51 -9.09 -8.63
N ILE A 96 5.71 -8.59 -8.90
CA ILE A 96 6.41 -7.61 -8.09
C ILE A 96 6.51 -6.31 -8.87
N LEU A 97 6.05 -5.22 -8.27
CA LEU A 97 6.23 -3.87 -8.80
C LEU A 97 7.43 -3.24 -8.08
N TRP A 98 8.60 -3.30 -8.71
CA TRP A 98 9.82 -2.77 -8.11
C TRP A 98 9.99 -1.28 -8.42
N THR A 99 9.97 -0.47 -7.36
CA THR A 99 10.15 0.98 -7.45
C THR A 99 11.64 1.33 -7.41
N ILE A 100 12.14 1.99 -8.46
CA ILE A 100 13.56 2.33 -8.66
C ILE A 100 13.85 3.83 -8.68
N ASP A 101 12.81 4.67 -8.70
CA ASP A 101 12.89 6.13 -8.85
C ASP A 101 13.02 6.89 -7.53
N ALA A 102 12.90 6.19 -6.39
CA ALA A 102 13.06 6.77 -5.05
C ALA A 102 14.17 6.08 -4.24
N PRO A 103 15.45 6.23 -4.63
CA PRO A 103 16.58 5.71 -3.86
C PRO A 103 16.81 6.48 -2.54
N SER A 104 16.24 7.69 -2.42
CA SER A 104 16.30 8.55 -1.25
C SER A 104 14.99 9.34 -1.10
N ASP A 105 14.77 9.93 0.07
CA ASP A 105 13.60 10.75 0.33
C ASP A 105 13.61 12.04 -0.51
N ALA A 106 12.51 12.26 -1.24
CA ALA A 106 12.28 13.51 -1.94
C ALA A 106 11.91 14.64 -0.96
N THR A 107 12.41 15.85 -1.22
CA THR A 107 12.02 17.04 -0.45
C THR A 107 10.61 17.48 -0.84
N ARG A 108 9.64 17.22 0.06
CA ARG A 108 8.25 17.70 -0.08
C ARG A 108 8.05 18.91 0.82
N ARG A 109 7.85 20.10 0.24
CA ARG A 109 7.75 21.38 0.99
C ARG A 109 6.69 21.38 2.10
N THR A 110 5.58 20.69 1.87
CA THR A 110 4.46 20.57 2.83
C THR A 110 4.53 19.35 3.74
N GLY A 111 5.46 18.42 3.46
CA GLY A 111 5.64 17.18 4.25
C GLY A 111 6.72 17.29 5.33
N GLY A 112 7.46 18.39 5.38
CA GLY A 112 8.39 18.66 6.47
C GLY A 112 7.63 18.91 7.77
N VAL A 113 7.87 18.07 8.78
CA VAL A 113 7.45 18.37 10.15
C VAL A 113 8.27 19.57 10.62
N VAL A 114 7.74 20.78 10.41
CA VAL A 114 8.16 21.92 11.22
C VAL A 114 7.67 21.60 12.62
N SER A 115 8.58 21.21 13.51
CA SER A 115 8.33 21.17 14.95
C SER A 115 7.97 22.58 15.40
N ARG A 116 6.69 22.94 15.29
CA ARG A 116 6.16 24.12 15.94
C ARG A 116 6.04 23.72 17.41
N LYS A 117 6.97 24.22 18.25
CA LYS A 117 6.78 24.23 19.69
C LYS A 117 5.34 24.68 19.98
N PRO A 118 4.59 24.00 20.88
CA PRO A 118 3.28 24.46 21.28
C PRO A 118 3.40 25.92 21.72
N ARG A 119 2.66 26.81 21.07
CA ARG A 119 2.53 28.18 21.53
C ARG A 119 1.64 28.11 22.76
N GLU A 120 2.19 28.36 23.95
CA GLU A 120 1.41 28.44 25.18
C GLU A 120 0.28 29.47 24.95
N LEU A 121 -0.96 29.01 24.95
CA LEU A 121 -2.11 29.90 24.99
C LEU A 121 -2.25 30.36 26.44
N PRO A 122 -2.32 31.68 26.71
CA PRO A 122 -2.62 32.15 28.05
C PRO A 122 -4.04 31.68 28.42
N LEU A 123 -4.15 30.97 29.55
CA LEU A 123 -5.44 30.66 30.18
C LEU A 123 -6.22 31.96 30.37
N ALA A 124 -7.35 32.10 29.71
CA ALA A 124 -8.35 33.08 30.09
C ALA A 124 -9.04 32.58 31.37
N LEU A 125 -8.89 33.36 32.44
CA LEU A 125 -9.65 33.22 33.69
C LEU A 125 -11.17 33.27 33.40
N CYS A 126 -11.91 32.31 33.96
CA CYS A 126 -13.25 32.52 34.50
C CYS A 126 -13.13 32.48 36.02
#